data_AF-A0A3M1RWH4-F1
#
_entry.id   AF-A0A3M1RWH4-F1
#
_cell.length_a   1.000
_cell.length_b   1.000
_cell.length_c   1.000
_cell.angle_alpha   90.00
_cell.angle_beta   90.00
_cell.angle_gamma   90.00
#
_symmetry.space_group_name_H-M   'P 1'
#
loop_
_entity.id
_entity.type
_entity.pdbx_description
1 polymer ?
#
loop_
_entity_poly.entity_id
_entity_poly.type
_entity_poly.pdbx_seq_one_letter_code
_entity_poly.pdbx_strand_id
1 'polypeptide(L)'
;MLRNVTIFLVALIFVLLPVGRSHSATIYKYTDENGVIHIVDSPEKIPPSLEEKVEKTKISSKPKEEEKDYKSVFDEEIEKSAEEAEAEKKKKEEEIKEWDEKKNKLLAELSEAEEKVKRAEAFRLRTVSSYSRKNYTNADRKMAQKQLEVAKENYEKVKQRWEEFKESARTDAPYEWWRENFF
;
A
#
# COMPACT_ATOMS: atom_id res chain seq x y z
N MET A 1 -11.96 54.20 -14.32
CA MET A 1 -13.04 54.13 -13.30
C MET A 1 -13.33 52.71 -12.81
N LEU A 2 -13.33 51.67 -13.64
CA LEU A 2 -13.67 50.30 -13.20
C LEU A 2 -12.78 49.72 -12.08
N ARG A 3 -11.49 50.06 -12.03
CA ARG A 3 -10.54 49.52 -11.05
C ARG A 3 -10.77 50.02 -9.61
N ASN A 4 -11.40 51.17 -9.43
CA ASN A 4 -11.74 51.70 -8.10
C ASN A 4 -13.07 51.11 -7.60
N VAL A 5 -13.98 50.75 -8.51
CA VAL A 5 -15.26 50.12 -8.18
C VAL A 5 -15.04 48.71 -7.65
N THR A 6 -14.10 47.94 -8.23
CA THR A 6 -13.77 46.58 -7.75
C THR A 6 -13.14 46.60 -6.36
N ILE A 7 -12.26 47.56 -6.05
CA ILE A 7 -11.66 47.67 -4.70
C ILE A 7 -12.73 48.02 -3.66
N PHE A 8 -13.65 48.93 -4.00
CA PHE A 8 -14.74 49.32 -3.11
C PHE A 8 -15.70 48.15 -2.84
N LEU A 9 -15.96 47.32 -3.84
CA LEU A 9 -16.86 46.16 -3.74
C LEU A 9 -16.25 45.03 -2.89
N VAL A 10 -14.93 44.81 -2.98
CA VAL A 10 -14.21 43.84 -2.13
C VAL A 10 -14.11 44.33 -0.67
N ALA A 11 -13.91 45.62 -0.45
CA ALA A 11 -13.90 46.19 0.90
C ALA A 11 -15.29 46.12 1.57
N LEU A 12 -16.37 46.28 0.80
CA LEU A 12 -17.74 46.18 1.31
C LEU A 12 -18.09 44.76 1.80
N ILE A 13 -17.58 43.73 1.13
CA ILE A 13 -17.76 42.33 1.54
C ILE A 13 -17.07 42.04 2.88
N PHE A 14 -15.91 42.64 3.14
CA PHE A 14 -15.19 42.47 4.41
C PHE A 14 -15.87 43.17 5.59
N VAL A 15 -16.57 44.28 5.36
CA VAL A 15 -17.36 44.98 6.40
C VAL A 15 -18.68 44.28 6.70
N LEU A 16 -19.24 43.54 5.74
CA LEU A 16 -20.50 42.79 5.91
C LEU A 16 -20.32 41.39 6.50
N LEU A 17 -19.09 40.91 6.68
CA LEU A 17 -18.84 39.66 7.39
C LEU A 17 -19.08 39.90 8.90
N PRO A 18 -20.09 39.26 9.51
CA PRO A 18 -20.28 39.35 10.95
C PRO A 18 -19.07 38.67 11.61
N VAL A 19 -18.17 39.49 12.16
CA VAL A 19 -17.13 39.03 13.08
C VAL A 19 -17.88 38.27 14.17
N GLY A 20 -17.67 36.95 14.19
CA GLY A 20 -18.46 36.03 14.99
C GLY A 20 -18.60 36.56 16.41
N ARG A 21 -19.85 36.69 16.87
CA ARG A 21 -20.13 36.88 18.29
C ARG A 21 -19.59 35.64 19.00
N SER A 22 -18.39 35.74 19.56
CA SER A 22 -17.82 34.75 20.47
C SER A 22 -18.76 34.66 21.67
N HIS A 23 -19.70 33.72 21.61
CA HIS A 23 -20.50 33.34 22.76
C HIS A 23 -19.54 32.59 23.68
N SER A 24 -19.09 33.27 24.74
CA SER A 24 -18.36 32.63 25.83
C SER A 24 -19.31 31.62 26.47
N ALA A 25 -19.11 30.33 26.15
CA ALA A 25 -19.85 29.25 26.76
C ALA A 25 -19.52 29.23 28.26
N THR A 26 -20.50 29.57 29.08
CA THR A 26 -20.36 29.47 30.54
C THR A 26 -20.66 28.03 30.91
N ILE A 27 -19.63 27.30 31.33
CA ILE A 27 -19.75 25.90 31.74
C ILE A 27 -19.97 25.87 33.25
N TYR A 28 -21.00 25.16 33.70
CA TYR A 28 -21.34 24.97 35.11
C TYR A 28 -20.91 23.59 35.57
N LYS A 29 -20.38 23.51 36.79
CA LYS A 29 -19.93 22.26 37.40
C LYS A 29 -20.65 22.08 38.73
N TYR A 30 -21.23 20.90 38.97
CA TYR A 30 -21.78 20.54 40.27
C TYR A 30 -21.40 19.10 40.63
N THR A 31 -21.36 18.80 41.93
CA THR A 31 -21.07 17.46 42.45
C THR A 31 -22.36 16.91 43.05
N ASP A 32 -22.75 15.70 42.63
CA ASP A 32 -23.95 15.05 43.16
C ASP A 32 -23.69 14.38 44.53
N GLU A 33 -24.76 13.84 45.12
CA GLU A 33 -24.71 13.16 46.43
C GLU A 33 -23.81 11.92 46.44
N ASN A 34 -23.51 11.36 45.27
CA ASN A 34 -22.64 10.20 45.09
C ASN A 34 -21.18 10.59 44.82
N GLY A 35 -20.85 11.89 44.83
CA GLY A 35 -19.50 12.40 44.59
C GLY A 35 -19.12 12.47 43.10
N VAL A 36 -20.07 12.29 42.17
CA VAL A 36 -19.82 12.39 40.74
C VAL A 36 -19.90 13.85 40.31
N ILE A 37 -18.89 14.26 39.55
CA ILE A 37 -18.79 15.61 39.00
C ILE A 37 -19.52 15.67 37.66
N HIS A 38 -20.52 16.54 37.57
CA HIS A 38 -21.27 16.81 36.34
C HIS A 38 -20.88 18.17 35.77
N ILE A 39 -20.71 18.23 34.46
CA ILE A 39 -20.38 19.45 33.70
C ILE A 39 -21.55 19.73 32.75
N VAL A 40 -22.20 20.88 32.90
CA VAL A 40 -23.40 21.25 32.14
C VAL A 40 -23.28 22.65 31.53
N ASP A 41 -23.77 22.81 30.31
CA ASP A 41 -23.70 24.09 29.57
C ASP A 41 -24.79 25.09 29.97
N SER A 42 -25.75 24.67 30.79
CA SER A 42 -26.92 25.46 31.16
C SER A 42 -27.30 25.24 32.63
N PRO A 43 -27.55 26.31 33.41
CA PRO A 43 -27.83 26.21 34.85
C PRO A 43 -29.16 25.50 35.14
N GLU A 44 -30.09 25.45 34.18
CA GLU A 44 -31.39 24.76 34.30
C GLU A 44 -31.25 23.23 34.40
N LYS A 45 -30.09 22.68 34.02
CA LYS A 45 -29.81 21.23 34.13
C LYS A 45 -29.30 20.84 35.52
N ILE A 46 -29.11 21.80 36.42
CA ILE A 46 -28.69 21.56 37.80
C ILE A 46 -29.95 21.25 38.62
N PRO A 47 -30.03 20.11 39.32
CA PRO A 47 -31.15 19.81 40.21
C PRO A 47 -31.35 20.92 41.26
N PRO A 48 -32.59 21.35 41.55
CA PRO A 48 -32.87 22.44 42.49
C PRO A 48 -32.30 22.19 43.90
N SER A 49 -32.11 20.91 44.27
CA SER A 49 -31.54 20.48 45.55
C SER A 49 -30.03 20.77 45.70
N LEU A 50 -29.33 21.14 44.62
CA LEU A 50 -27.88 21.33 44.60
C LEU A 50 -27.45 22.77 44.25
N GLU A 51 -28.40 23.70 44.12
CA GLU A 51 -28.14 25.11 43.76
C GLU A 51 -27.24 25.84 44.77
N GLU A 52 -27.26 25.45 46.05
CA GLU A 52 -26.42 26.07 47.10
C GLU A 52 -24.95 25.67 47.05
N LYS A 53 -24.56 24.63 46.27
CA LYS A 53 -23.17 24.16 46.11
C LYS A 53 -22.58 24.48 44.73
N VAL A 54 -23.04 25.54 44.07
CA VAL A 54 -22.54 25.94 42.75
C VAL A 54 -21.40 26.95 42.90
N GLU A 55 -20.15 26.48 42.73
CA GLU A 55 -19.00 27.39 42.57
C GLU A 55 -19.04 28.04 41.18
N LYS A 56 -19.27 29.35 41.14
CA LYS A 56 -19.20 30.16 39.91
C LYS A 56 -17.76 30.52 39.62
N THR A 57 -17.05 29.68 38.86
CA THR A 57 -15.68 29.99 38.45
C THR A 57 -15.70 30.91 37.23
N LYS A 58 -15.47 32.20 37.45
CA LYS A 58 -15.20 33.16 36.37
C LYS A 58 -13.79 32.90 35.87
N ILE A 59 -13.63 32.37 34.65
CA ILE A 59 -12.31 32.10 34.07
C ILE A 59 -11.66 33.44 33.73
N SER A 60 -10.88 33.96 34.68
CA SER A 60 -9.92 35.03 34.45
C SER A 60 -8.79 34.46 33.60
N SER A 61 -8.62 35.01 32.40
CA SER A 61 -7.50 34.72 31.52
C SER A 61 -6.17 35.12 32.18
N LYS A 62 -5.51 34.17 32.84
CA LYS A 62 -4.07 34.20 33.09
C LYS A 62 -3.50 32.79 32.85
N PRO A 63 -2.34 32.70 32.19
CA PRO A 63 -1.84 31.46 31.61
C PRO A 63 -1.42 30.53 32.74
N LYS A 64 -1.99 29.33 32.77
CA LYS A 64 -1.49 28.26 33.61
C LYS A 64 -0.39 27.57 32.80
N GLU A 65 0.86 27.89 33.12
CA GLU A 65 1.96 26.95 32.97
C GLU A 65 1.58 25.62 33.65
N GLU A 66 2.14 24.54 33.11
CA GLU A 66 1.81 23.11 33.30
C GLU A 66 0.89 22.51 32.23
N GLU A 67 1.26 22.70 30.95
CA GLU A 67 1.18 21.57 30.00
C GLU A 67 2.15 20.50 30.50
N LYS A 68 1.63 19.58 31.31
CA LYS A 68 2.29 18.29 31.48
C LYS A 68 2.43 17.65 30.10
N ASP A 69 3.64 17.17 29.90
CA ASP A 69 4.28 16.54 28.75
C ASP A 69 3.54 15.28 28.26
N TYR A 70 2.29 15.42 27.81
CA TYR A 70 1.50 14.31 27.25
C TYR A 70 1.64 14.20 25.72
N LYS A 71 2.33 15.15 25.06
CA LYS A 71 2.57 15.11 23.62
C LYS A 71 3.76 14.23 23.22
N SER A 72 4.83 14.19 24.03
CA SER A 72 6.06 13.50 23.63
C SER A 72 5.92 11.98 23.55
N VAL A 73 5.16 11.34 24.45
CA VAL A 73 4.98 9.88 24.42
C VAL A 73 4.10 9.44 23.24
N PHE A 74 3.08 10.23 22.89
CA PHE A 74 2.17 9.89 21.78
C PHE A 74 2.82 10.12 20.42
N ASP A 75 3.62 11.19 20.28
CA ASP A 75 4.38 11.46 19.05
C ASP A 75 5.49 10.42 18.83
N GLU A 76 6.21 9.97 19.88
CA GLU A 76 7.20 8.88 19.77
C GLU A 76 6.57 7.51 19.45
N GLU A 77 5.37 7.22 19.97
CA GLU A 77 4.67 5.96 19.72
C GLU A 77 4.06 5.92 18.30
N ILE A 78 3.62 7.07 17.78
CA ILE A 78 3.23 7.23 16.37
C ILE A 78 4.45 7.12 15.44
N GLU A 79 5.58 7.75 15.75
CA GLU A 79 6.80 7.63 14.95
C GLU A 79 7.33 6.20 14.93
N LYS A 80 7.39 5.50 16.07
CA LYS A 80 7.75 4.07 16.11
C LYS A 80 6.77 3.20 15.32
N SER A 81 5.47 3.45 15.44
CA SER A 81 4.46 2.73 14.67
C SER A 81 4.59 2.98 13.16
N ALA A 82 4.95 4.21 12.76
CA ALA A 82 5.20 4.56 11.37
C ALA A 82 6.49 3.91 10.83
N GLU A 83 7.57 3.91 11.61
CA GLU A 83 8.83 3.23 11.26
C GLU A 83 8.65 1.71 11.15
N GLU A 84 7.91 1.09 12.08
CA GLU A 84 7.57 -0.33 12.02
C GLU A 84 6.70 -0.65 10.80
N ALA A 85 5.72 0.19 10.48
CA ALA A 85 4.89 0.03 9.29
C ALA A 85 5.68 0.22 7.99
N GLU A 86 6.66 1.13 7.96
CA GLU A 86 7.54 1.31 6.80
C GLU A 86 8.52 0.14 6.64
N ALA A 87 9.09 -0.35 7.74
CA ALA A 87 9.94 -1.53 7.73
C ALA A 87 9.17 -2.79 7.30
N GLU A 88 7.92 -2.93 7.74
CA GLU A 88 7.05 -4.01 7.29
C GLU A 88 6.79 -3.90 5.79
N LYS A 89 6.38 -2.73 5.28
CA LYS A 89 6.19 -2.49 3.83
C LYS A 89 7.42 -2.86 3.00
N LYS A 90 8.62 -2.45 3.42
CA LYS A 90 9.88 -2.79 2.72
C LYS A 90 10.09 -4.31 2.65
N LYS A 91 9.86 -5.04 3.74
CA LYS A 91 9.92 -6.51 3.73
C LYS A 91 8.91 -7.11 2.76
N LYS A 92 7.69 -6.58 2.73
CA LYS A 92 6.65 -7.04 1.78
C LYS A 92 7.08 -6.83 0.33
N GLU A 93 7.62 -5.65 0.02
CA GLU A 93 8.12 -5.30 -1.31
C GLU A 93 9.30 -6.17 -1.73
N GLU A 94 10.24 -6.45 -0.82
CA GLU A 94 11.37 -7.35 -1.06
C GLU A 94 10.90 -8.78 -1.38
N GLU A 95 9.98 -9.32 -0.59
CA GLU A 95 9.40 -10.65 -0.84
C GLU A 95 8.71 -10.72 -2.20
N ILE A 96 7.87 -9.74 -2.55
CA ILE A 96 7.20 -9.68 -3.86
C ILE A 96 8.22 -9.65 -4.99
N LYS A 97 9.27 -8.83 -4.83
CA LYS A 97 10.31 -8.69 -5.84
C LYS A 97 11.05 -10.01 -6.07
N GLU A 98 11.33 -10.79 -5.04
CA GLU A 98 11.93 -12.11 -5.20
C GLU A 98 11.03 -13.07 -5.99
N TRP A 99 9.72 -13.05 -5.74
CA TRP A 99 8.76 -13.87 -6.47
C TRP A 99 8.63 -13.44 -7.94
N ASP A 100 8.61 -12.14 -8.21
CA ASP A 100 8.59 -11.59 -9.58
C ASP A 100 9.89 -11.90 -10.32
N GLU A 101 11.05 -11.81 -9.67
CA GLU A 101 12.33 -12.19 -10.24
C GLU A 101 12.38 -13.69 -10.60
N LYS A 102 11.89 -14.57 -9.71
CA LYS A 102 11.76 -16.01 -10.00
C LYS A 102 10.82 -16.27 -11.19
N LYS A 103 9.65 -15.59 -11.22
CA LYS A 103 8.69 -15.67 -12.32
C LYS A 103 9.34 -15.29 -13.65
N ASN A 104 9.95 -14.11 -13.70
CA ASN A 104 10.57 -13.58 -14.91
C ASN A 104 11.73 -14.44 -15.39
N LYS A 105 12.54 -14.97 -14.46
CA LYS A 105 13.63 -15.88 -14.79
C LYS A 105 13.13 -17.18 -15.43
N LEU A 106 12.10 -17.81 -14.85
CA LEU A 106 11.53 -19.05 -15.41
C LEU A 106 10.87 -18.80 -16.77
N LEU A 107 10.17 -17.68 -16.95
CA LEU A 107 9.60 -17.30 -18.24
C LEU A 107 10.69 -17.07 -19.31
N ALA A 108 11.80 -16.42 -18.94
CA ALA A 108 12.94 -16.24 -19.83
C ALA A 108 13.59 -17.58 -20.21
N GLU A 109 13.81 -18.48 -19.23
CA GLU A 109 14.33 -19.83 -19.47
C GLU A 109 13.40 -20.64 -20.39
N LEU A 110 12.08 -20.52 -20.20
CA LEU A 110 11.07 -21.22 -21.01
C LEU A 110 11.09 -20.71 -22.45
N SER A 111 11.11 -19.38 -22.64
CA SER A 111 11.25 -18.76 -23.96
C SER A 111 12.54 -19.20 -24.66
N GLU A 112 13.67 -19.20 -23.96
CA GLU A 112 14.96 -19.63 -24.52
C GLU A 112 14.93 -21.12 -24.92
N ALA A 113 14.32 -21.97 -24.09
CA ALA A 113 14.17 -23.39 -24.38
C ALA A 113 13.28 -23.64 -25.60
N GLU A 114 12.17 -22.90 -25.75
CA GLU A 114 11.32 -22.95 -26.94
C GLU A 114 12.07 -22.53 -28.20
N GLU A 115 12.86 -21.46 -28.13
CA GLU A 115 13.69 -21.05 -29.26
C GLU A 115 14.73 -22.10 -29.64
N LYS A 116 15.34 -22.78 -28.66
CA LYS A 116 16.27 -23.88 -28.92
C LYS A 116 15.57 -25.04 -29.62
N VAL A 117 14.35 -25.40 -29.21
CA VAL A 117 13.53 -26.41 -29.90
C VAL A 117 13.26 -25.97 -31.33
N LYS A 118 12.76 -24.75 -31.55
CA LYS A 118 12.48 -24.20 -32.90
C LYS A 118 13.73 -24.23 -33.79
N ARG A 119 14.88 -23.80 -33.26
CA ARG A 119 16.16 -23.85 -34.00
C ARG A 119 16.59 -25.27 -34.34
N ALA A 120 16.46 -26.20 -33.40
CA ALA A 120 16.78 -27.61 -33.62
C ALA A 120 15.83 -28.26 -34.64
N GLU A 121 14.55 -27.93 -34.61
CA GLU A 121 13.57 -28.38 -35.61
C GLU A 121 13.90 -27.84 -37.00
N ALA A 122 14.20 -26.55 -37.12
CA ALA A 122 14.61 -25.94 -38.37
C ALA A 122 15.90 -26.59 -38.91
N PHE A 123 16.88 -26.85 -38.05
CA PHE A 123 18.11 -27.54 -38.41
C PHE A 123 17.84 -28.98 -38.91
N ARG A 124 16.98 -29.73 -38.19
CA ARG A 124 16.56 -31.07 -38.61
C ARG A 124 15.85 -31.03 -39.95
N LEU A 125 14.89 -30.13 -40.13
CA LEU A 125 14.15 -29.99 -41.39
C LEU A 125 15.08 -29.65 -42.55
N ARG A 126 16.03 -28.72 -42.37
CA ARG A 126 17.04 -28.40 -43.38
C ARG A 126 17.91 -29.62 -43.74
N THR A 127 18.29 -30.41 -42.74
CA THR A 127 19.14 -31.60 -42.93
C THR A 127 18.37 -32.76 -43.60
N VAL A 128 17.09 -32.93 -43.28
CA VAL A 128 16.25 -34.02 -43.81
C VAL A 128 15.66 -33.70 -45.18
N SER A 129 15.19 -32.47 -45.40
CA SER A 129 14.57 -32.03 -46.67
C SER A 129 15.59 -31.81 -47.79
N SER A 130 16.87 -31.63 -47.46
CA SER A 130 17.95 -31.42 -48.43
C SER A 130 18.42 -32.72 -49.10
N TYR A 131 17.49 -33.61 -49.46
CA TYR A 131 17.74 -34.89 -50.12
C TYR A 131 18.50 -34.74 -51.47
N SER A 132 18.56 -33.54 -52.07
CA SER A 132 19.29 -33.26 -53.32
C SER A 132 20.72 -32.73 -53.14
N ARG A 133 21.18 -32.38 -51.93
CA ARG A 133 22.57 -31.94 -51.73
C ARG A 133 23.42 -33.15 -51.36
N LYS A 134 24.35 -33.53 -52.23
CA LYS A 134 25.34 -34.65 -52.13
C LYS A 134 26.16 -34.72 -50.81
N ASN A 135 25.91 -33.89 -49.81
CA ASN A 135 26.82 -33.61 -48.69
C ASN A 135 26.31 -34.03 -47.30
N TYR A 136 25.04 -34.44 -47.12
CA TYR A 136 24.55 -34.86 -45.80
C TYR A 136 24.54 -36.38 -45.64
N THR A 137 25.25 -36.85 -44.64
CA THR A 137 25.37 -38.27 -44.28
C THR A 137 24.22 -38.71 -43.37
N ASN A 138 24.04 -40.02 -43.22
CA ASN A 138 23.16 -40.58 -42.19
C ASN A 138 23.58 -40.15 -40.77
N ALA A 139 24.86 -39.86 -40.54
CA ALA A 139 25.35 -39.36 -39.26
C ALA A 139 24.81 -37.95 -38.96
N ASP A 140 24.76 -37.06 -39.97
CA ASP A 140 24.23 -35.70 -39.80
C ASP A 140 22.74 -35.70 -39.45
N ARG A 141 21.97 -36.59 -40.08
CA ARG A 141 20.54 -36.76 -39.76
C ARG A 141 20.33 -37.24 -38.32
N LYS A 142 21.14 -38.21 -37.86
CA LYS A 142 21.11 -38.69 -36.48
C LYS A 142 21.53 -37.60 -35.50
N MET A 143 22.54 -36.80 -35.83
CA MET A 143 22.97 -35.67 -35.01
C MET A 143 21.86 -34.62 -34.88
N ALA A 144 21.24 -34.23 -35.99
CA ALA A 144 20.15 -33.26 -35.99
C ALA A 144 18.93 -33.76 -35.19
N GLN A 145 18.59 -35.04 -35.31
CA GLN A 145 17.54 -35.67 -34.51
C GLN A 145 17.90 -35.66 -33.01
N LYS A 146 19.14 -36.04 -32.65
CA LYS A 146 19.60 -36.02 -31.26
C LYS A 146 19.57 -34.61 -30.66
N GLN A 147 19.98 -33.59 -31.42
CA GLN A 147 19.92 -32.20 -30.96
C GLN A 147 18.47 -31.75 -30.70
N LEU A 148 17.53 -32.18 -31.54
CA LEU A 148 16.11 -31.91 -31.32
C LEU A 148 15.59 -32.59 -30.05
N GLU A 149 15.94 -33.85 -29.83
CA GLU A 149 15.52 -34.59 -28.63
C GLU A 149 16.06 -33.94 -27.36
N VAL A 150 17.35 -33.57 -27.34
CA VAL A 150 17.96 -32.85 -26.20
C VAL A 150 17.27 -31.49 -25.97
N ALA A 151 16.96 -30.75 -27.03
CA ALA A 151 16.25 -29.48 -26.89
C ALA A 151 14.83 -29.66 -26.32
N LYS A 152 14.11 -30.70 -26.77
CA LYS A 152 12.77 -31.04 -26.26
C LYS A 152 12.80 -31.49 -24.80
N GLU A 153 13.76 -32.34 -24.43
CA GLU A 153 13.94 -32.75 -23.05
C GLU A 153 14.23 -31.55 -22.14
N ASN A 154 15.08 -30.62 -22.58
CA ASN A 154 15.34 -29.40 -21.82
C ASN A 154 14.10 -28.52 -21.70
N TYR A 155 13.32 -28.36 -22.77
CA TYR A 155 12.05 -27.63 -22.73
C TYR A 155 11.07 -28.24 -21.72
N GLU A 156 10.88 -29.56 -21.74
CA GLU A 156 9.99 -30.23 -20.78
C GLU A 156 10.47 -30.06 -19.33
N LYS A 157 11.78 -30.11 -19.07
CA LYS A 157 12.33 -29.84 -17.72
C LYS A 157 12.07 -28.42 -17.25
N VAL A 158 12.23 -27.43 -18.13
CA VAL A 158 11.95 -26.02 -17.80
C VAL A 158 10.46 -25.82 -17.59
N LYS A 159 9.62 -26.43 -18.43
CA LYS A 159 8.17 -26.40 -18.33
C LYS A 159 7.68 -27.03 -17.03
N GLN A 160 8.24 -28.18 -16.61
CA GLN A 160 7.93 -28.79 -15.32
C GLN A 160 8.27 -27.85 -14.16
N ARG A 161 9.47 -27.25 -14.14
CA ARG A 161 9.83 -26.24 -13.13
C ARG A 161 8.89 -25.04 -13.13
N TRP A 162 8.41 -24.63 -14.30
CA TRP A 162 7.40 -23.56 -14.40
C TRP A 162 6.05 -24.00 -13.83
N GLU A 163 5.57 -25.22 -14.09
CA GLU A 163 4.34 -25.74 -13.48
C GLU A 163 4.46 -25.88 -11.96
N GLU A 164 5.57 -26.43 -11.45
CA GLU A 164 5.85 -26.54 -10.01
C GLU A 164 5.87 -25.15 -9.35
N PHE A 165 6.49 -24.16 -10.00
CA PHE A 165 6.48 -22.79 -9.53
C PHE A 165 5.08 -22.18 -9.54
N LYS A 166 4.25 -22.48 -10.55
CA LYS A 166 2.86 -22.00 -10.60
C LYS A 166 2.01 -22.61 -9.48
N GLU A 167 2.24 -23.88 -9.12
CA GLU A 167 1.57 -24.53 -8.00
C GLU A 167 2.03 -23.94 -6.66
N SER A 168 3.34 -23.79 -6.44
CA SER A 168 3.88 -23.13 -5.24
C SER A 168 3.42 -21.68 -5.14
N ALA A 169 3.34 -20.94 -6.25
CA ALA A 169 2.81 -19.59 -6.28
C ALA A 169 1.35 -19.52 -5.81
N ARG A 170 0.52 -20.54 -6.07
CA ARG A 170 -0.88 -20.56 -5.61
C ARG A 170 -1.00 -20.74 -4.10
N THR A 171 -0.10 -21.48 -3.47
CA THR A 171 -0.19 -21.80 -2.04
C THR A 171 0.67 -20.88 -1.20
N ASP A 172 1.91 -20.64 -1.63
CA ASP A 172 3.01 -20.13 -0.80
C ASP A 172 3.33 -18.67 -1.07
N ALA A 173 2.77 -18.07 -2.13
CA ALA A 173 3.00 -16.66 -2.39
C ALA A 173 2.42 -15.79 -1.26
N PRO A 174 3.16 -14.75 -0.83
CA PRO A 174 2.91 -14.06 0.43
C PRO A 174 1.60 -13.27 0.44
N TYR A 175 1.11 -12.84 -0.73
CA TYR A 175 -0.08 -11.98 -0.83
C TYR A 175 -1.13 -12.56 -1.77
N GLU A 176 -2.39 -12.51 -1.33
CA GLU A 176 -3.54 -12.97 -2.10
C GLU A 176 -3.69 -12.24 -3.43
N TRP A 177 -3.56 -10.91 -3.43
CA TRP A 177 -3.61 -10.12 -4.67
C TRP A 177 -2.51 -10.54 -5.66
N TRP A 178 -1.32 -10.95 -5.19
CA TRP A 178 -0.26 -11.40 -6.09
C TRP A 178 -0.63 -12.73 -6.74
N ARG A 179 -1.24 -13.66 -5.97
CA ARG A 179 -1.75 -14.94 -6.47
C ARG A 179 -2.83 -14.76 -7.54
N GLU A 180 -3.74 -13.82 -7.33
CA GLU A 180 -4.81 -13.50 -8.28
C GLU A 180 -4.27 -12.92 -9.60
N ASN A 181 -3.21 -12.11 -9.53
CA ASN A 181 -2.59 -11.46 -10.70
C ASN A 181 -1.45 -12.27 -11.34
N PHE A 182 -1.18 -13.46 -10.82
CA PHE A 182 -0.05 -14.26 -11.28
C PHE A 182 -0.33 -14.97 -12.62
N PHE A 183 -1.59 -15.38 -12.86
CA PHE A 183 -2.09 -16.11 -14.04
C PHE A 183 -2.68 -15.18 -15.11
#